data_AF-A0A0M0BZJ8-F1
#
_entry.id   AF-A0A0M0BZJ8-F1
#
_cell.length_a   1.000
_cell.length_b   1.000
_cell.length_c   1.000
_cell.angle_alpha   90.00
_cell.angle_beta   90.00
_cell.angle_gamma   90.00
#
_symmetry.space_group_name_H-M   'P 1'
#
loop_
_entity.id
_entity.type
_entity.pdbx_description
1 polymer ?
#
loop_
_entity_poly.entity_id
_entity_poly.type
_entity_poly.pdbx_seq_one_letter_code
_entity_poly.pdbx_strand_id
1 'polypeptide(L)'
;MKLVLSNRSISIILITTLIIVLINSYLIVDLRLSFKENINDSPFDFIIFSDNENYKAKNQLNGKIEFVSNDASFVINQAIDKGKLIHLENGEYSLKSDIIAYNKKNIQISSHGAKLEGNGKKIIILGDNYTSSQYNHISGLIFINTTLRIQNSFSTTISDMLFQNCNKAIEVTNTNTWSEGTRILDSHFINCTESIIFKTPIENATGSYASSEIKGCFFNLPDNSIGIKIENQAEFSDSQIQKSRFWIGEYGQSNQVGLMVDGSMFQTLLWGVVFESFASIPKNLFGINIGENADPAPILSQGVTFLGNWTSKINNPHSIWISGTGGIFKEENKLIEIGLNNNYGSLESFHIRPSTITTFQAKLQVLGLFENGEIITVRIRLLFIDNTYSPTSVEKVFTNSTTIWLTNDDMLHLLSSQNIIWAIEIDAKSDSTYTDKMVLFSIFGTTS
;
A
#
# COMPACT_ATOMS: atom_id res chain seq x y z
N MET A 1 7.64 -41.20 -77.80
CA MET A 1 8.54 -40.18 -78.37
C MET A 1 9.66 -39.92 -77.38
N LYS A 2 10.91 -40.35 -77.65
CA LYS A 2 12.07 -40.09 -76.78
C LYS A 2 12.67 -38.73 -77.18
N LEU A 3 12.59 -37.74 -76.29
CA LEU A 3 13.28 -36.46 -76.47
C LEU A 3 14.79 -36.70 -76.26
N VAL A 4 15.56 -36.69 -77.36
CA VAL A 4 17.02 -36.71 -77.31
C VAL A 4 17.48 -35.25 -77.24
N LEU A 5 17.85 -34.80 -76.04
CA LEU A 5 18.41 -33.46 -75.84
C LEU A 5 19.81 -33.40 -76.46
N SER A 6 20.08 -32.36 -77.25
CA SER A 6 21.40 -32.14 -77.83
C SER A 6 22.43 -31.82 -76.74
N ASN A 7 23.72 -32.11 -76.98
CA ASN A 7 24.79 -31.76 -76.04
C ASN A 7 24.79 -30.26 -75.68
N ARG A 8 24.41 -29.37 -76.63
CA ARG A 8 24.23 -27.94 -76.36
C ARG A 8 23.10 -27.67 -75.37
N SER A 9 21.98 -28.38 -75.50
CA SER A 9 20.84 -28.27 -74.60
C SER A 9 21.22 -28.73 -73.18
N ILE A 10 22.00 -29.80 -73.06
CA ILE A 10 22.52 -30.29 -71.77
C ILE A 10 23.47 -29.27 -71.13
N SER A 11 24.38 -28.68 -71.90
CA SER A 11 25.28 -27.62 -71.40
C SER A 11 24.53 -26.37 -70.92
N ILE A 12 23.50 -25.94 -71.66
CA ILE A 12 22.66 -24.79 -71.26
C ILE A 12 21.93 -25.10 -69.95
N ILE A 13 21.35 -26.30 -69.83
CA ILE A 13 20.68 -26.73 -68.59
C ILE A 13 21.67 -26.74 -67.42
N LEU A 14 22.86 -27.32 -67.59
CA LEU A 14 23.89 -27.37 -66.53
C LEU A 14 24.33 -25.97 -66.08
N ILE A 15 24.60 -25.06 -67.02
CA ILE A 15 25.00 -23.68 -66.71
C ILE A 15 23.87 -22.96 -65.97
N THR A 16 22.63 -23.10 -66.43
CA THR A 16 21.46 -22.48 -65.79
C THR A 16 21.25 -23.03 -64.39
N THR A 17 21.41 -24.34 -64.20
CA THR A 17 21.29 -24.98 -62.89
C THR A 17 22.40 -24.50 -61.94
N LEU A 18 23.64 -24.36 -62.43
CA LEU A 18 24.76 -23.85 -61.65
C LEU A 18 24.55 -22.40 -61.21
N ILE A 19 24.04 -21.55 -62.12
CA ILE A 19 23.71 -20.15 -61.81
C ILE A 19 22.60 -20.09 -60.75
N ILE A 20 21.55 -20.91 -60.87
CA ILE A 20 20.47 -20.99 -59.88
C ILE A 20 21.01 -21.45 -58.51
N VAL A 21 21.90 -22.44 -58.47
CA VAL A 21 22.53 -22.90 -57.23
C VAL A 21 23.40 -21.81 -56.60
N LEU A 22 24.15 -21.05 -57.40
CA LEU A 22 24.98 -19.94 -56.93
C LEU A 22 24.12 -18.79 -56.37
N ILE A 23 23.05 -18.41 -57.07
CA ILE A 23 22.11 -17.37 -56.62
C ILE A 23 21.43 -17.81 -55.32
N ASN A 24 20.93 -19.05 -55.25
CA ASN A 24 20.31 -19.55 -54.02
C ASN A 24 21.30 -19.65 -52.86
N SER A 25 22.54 -20.05 -53.11
CA SER A 25 23.57 -20.10 -52.07
C SER A 25 23.94 -18.70 -51.57
N TYR A 26 24.05 -17.72 -52.48
CA TYR A 26 24.26 -16.33 -52.15
C TYR A 26 23.09 -15.77 -51.31
N LEU A 27 21.84 -16.00 -51.74
CA LEU A 27 20.66 -15.56 -51.02
C LEU A 27 20.56 -16.20 -49.63
N ILE A 28 20.90 -17.49 -49.47
CA ILE A 28 20.92 -18.15 -48.15
C ILE A 28 22.00 -17.55 -47.24
N VAL A 29 23.18 -17.21 -47.78
CA VAL A 29 24.24 -16.56 -47.02
C VAL A 29 23.86 -15.12 -46.64
N ASP A 30 23.28 -14.36 -47.56
CA ASP A 30 22.80 -12.99 -47.34
C ASP A 30 21.65 -12.95 -46.31
N LEU A 31 20.70 -13.89 -46.41
CA LEU A 31 19.65 -14.08 -45.41
C LEU A 31 20.23 -14.44 -44.04
N ARG A 32 21.23 -15.33 -43.98
CA ARG A 32 21.90 -15.67 -42.72
C ARG A 32 22.68 -14.50 -42.13
N LEU A 33 23.27 -13.64 -42.97
CA LEU A 33 23.97 -12.44 -42.53
C LEU A 33 22.98 -11.39 -42.01
N SER A 34 21.85 -11.17 -42.69
CA SER A 34 20.79 -10.27 -42.22
C SER A 34 20.11 -10.78 -40.95
N PHE A 35 19.92 -12.09 -40.79
CA PHE A 35 19.49 -12.69 -39.51
C PHE A 35 20.55 -12.57 -38.41
N LYS A 36 21.83 -12.53 -38.75
CA LYS A 36 22.93 -12.29 -37.79
C LYS A 36 23.01 -10.83 -37.36
N GLU A 37 22.66 -9.90 -38.24
CA GLU A 37 22.56 -8.47 -37.92
C GLU A 37 21.30 -8.15 -37.10
N ASN A 38 20.23 -8.96 -37.22
CA ASN A 38 19.05 -8.92 -36.35
C ASN A 38 19.23 -9.61 -34.97
N ILE A 39 20.46 -9.93 -34.55
CA ILE A 39 20.73 -10.41 -33.17
C ILE A 39 20.57 -9.29 -32.12
N ASN A 40 20.28 -8.06 -32.54
CA ASN A 40 20.01 -6.90 -31.68
C ASN A 40 18.51 -6.71 -31.32
N ASP A 41 17.74 -7.79 -31.23
CA ASP A 41 16.32 -7.77 -30.79
C ASP A 41 16.14 -7.54 -29.27
N SER A 42 17.22 -7.26 -28.54
CA SER A 42 17.13 -6.95 -27.12
C SER A 42 16.59 -5.53 -26.94
N PRO A 43 15.52 -5.32 -26.14
CA PRO A 43 15.01 -3.98 -25.87
C PRO A 43 15.94 -3.16 -24.95
N PHE A 44 17.03 -3.74 -24.46
CA PHE A 44 17.94 -3.10 -23.52
C PHE A 44 19.04 -2.32 -24.25
N ASP A 45 19.46 -1.18 -23.71
CA ASP A 45 20.63 -0.44 -24.18
C ASP A 45 21.92 -1.18 -23.79
N PHE A 46 21.94 -1.75 -22.58
CA PHE A 46 23.08 -2.50 -22.05
C PHE A 46 22.64 -3.82 -21.41
N ILE A 47 23.40 -4.88 -21.71
CA ILE A 47 23.34 -6.15 -20.98
C ILE A 47 24.64 -6.31 -20.20
N ILE A 48 24.53 -6.46 -18.88
CA ILE A 48 25.63 -6.62 -17.94
C ILE A 48 25.70 -8.08 -17.53
N PHE A 49 26.89 -8.67 -17.56
CA PHE A 49 27.12 -10.06 -17.18
C PHE A 49 28.48 -10.23 -16.51
N SER A 50 28.61 -11.27 -15.68
CA SER A 50 29.88 -11.71 -15.10
C SER A 50 30.60 -12.68 -16.04
N ASP A 51 31.90 -12.53 -16.18
CA ASP A 51 32.78 -13.43 -16.92
C ASP A 51 34.13 -13.54 -16.20
N ASN A 52 34.32 -14.66 -15.51
CA ASN A 52 35.42 -14.89 -14.57
C ASN A 52 35.45 -13.82 -13.46
N GLU A 53 36.59 -13.16 -13.25
CA GLU A 53 36.76 -12.11 -12.23
C GLU A 53 36.29 -10.71 -12.67
N ASN A 54 35.75 -10.58 -13.89
CA ASN A 54 35.33 -9.30 -14.45
C ASN A 54 33.84 -9.26 -14.74
N TYR A 55 33.28 -8.08 -14.55
CA TYR A 55 31.96 -7.69 -15.02
C TYR A 55 32.10 -6.96 -16.35
N LYS A 56 31.18 -7.21 -17.26
CA LYS A 56 31.19 -6.64 -18.62
C LYS A 56 29.83 -6.05 -18.94
N ALA A 57 29.81 -4.92 -19.64
CA ALA A 57 28.59 -4.36 -20.23
C ALA A 57 28.69 -4.41 -21.75
N LYS A 58 27.75 -5.12 -22.38
CA LYS A 58 27.57 -5.18 -23.82
C LYS A 58 26.54 -4.14 -24.24
N ASN A 59 26.97 -3.18 -25.06
CA ASN A 59 26.09 -2.22 -25.71
C ASN A 59 25.29 -2.94 -26.82
N GLN A 60 23.96 -2.93 -26.74
CA GLN A 60 23.12 -3.65 -27.71
C GLN A 60 22.98 -2.92 -29.05
N LEU A 61 23.26 -1.62 -29.12
CA LEU A 61 23.21 -0.89 -30.39
C LEU A 61 24.29 -1.38 -31.36
N ASN A 62 25.49 -1.68 -30.85
CA ASN A 62 26.66 -2.05 -31.67
C ASN A 62 27.21 -3.46 -31.38
N GLY A 63 26.64 -4.16 -30.41
CA GLY A 63 27.02 -5.52 -30.01
C GLY A 63 28.38 -5.65 -29.31
N LYS A 64 29.07 -4.55 -29.00
CA LYS A 64 30.44 -4.56 -28.43
C LYS A 64 30.41 -4.49 -26.90
N ILE A 65 31.43 -5.08 -26.29
CA ILE A 65 31.73 -4.85 -24.88
C ILE A 65 32.33 -3.45 -24.74
N GLU A 66 31.64 -2.56 -24.04
CA GLU A 66 32.03 -1.17 -23.89
C GLU A 66 32.73 -0.91 -22.55
N PHE A 67 32.32 -1.63 -21.50
CA PHE A 67 32.87 -1.50 -20.16
C PHE A 67 33.27 -2.86 -19.60
N VAL A 68 34.43 -2.91 -18.95
CA VAL A 68 34.96 -4.09 -18.26
C VAL A 68 35.63 -3.64 -16.97
N SER A 69 35.32 -4.29 -15.85
CA SER A 69 35.99 -4.04 -14.57
C SER A 69 35.78 -5.23 -13.62
N ASN A 70 36.67 -5.38 -12.63
CA ASN A 70 36.46 -6.29 -11.49
C ASN A 70 35.55 -5.69 -10.39
N ASP A 71 34.92 -4.56 -10.69
CA ASP A 71 33.96 -3.85 -9.84
C ASP A 71 32.62 -3.71 -10.59
N ALA A 72 31.59 -4.39 -10.08
CA ALA A 72 30.27 -4.34 -10.69
C ALA A 72 29.65 -2.94 -10.60
N SER A 73 29.90 -2.21 -9.51
CA SER A 73 29.39 -0.84 -9.35
C SER A 73 29.92 0.10 -10.43
N PHE A 74 31.19 -0.02 -10.81
CA PHE A 74 31.76 0.75 -11.92
C PHE A 74 31.03 0.46 -13.24
N VAL A 75 30.89 -0.81 -13.61
CA VAL A 75 30.26 -1.21 -14.88
C VAL A 75 28.81 -0.77 -14.95
N ILE A 76 28.07 -0.93 -13.85
CA ILE A 76 26.66 -0.52 -13.78
C ILE A 76 26.51 1.00 -13.87
N ASN A 77 27.34 1.78 -13.15
CA ASN A 77 27.31 3.23 -13.24
C ASN A 77 27.60 3.73 -14.67
N GLN A 78 28.58 3.15 -15.35
CA GLN A 78 28.87 3.51 -16.75
C GLN A 78 27.71 3.18 -17.71
N ALA A 79 27.03 2.05 -17.49
CA ALA A 79 25.84 1.69 -18.25
C ALA A 79 24.66 2.65 -17.96
N ILE A 80 24.45 3.05 -16.70
CA ILE A 80 23.45 4.04 -16.29
C ILE A 80 23.72 5.40 -16.92
N ASP A 81 24.98 5.82 -16.99
CA ASP A 81 25.34 7.11 -17.56
C ASP A 81 24.97 7.20 -19.04
N LYS A 82 25.19 6.12 -19.80
CA LYS A 82 24.98 6.08 -21.25
C LYS A 82 23.63 5.53 -21.71
N GLY A 83 22.95 4.74 -20.90
CA GLY A 83 21.73 4.03 -21.24
C GLY A 83 20.56 4.37 -20.32
N LYS A 84 19.37 3.93 -20.72
CA LYS A 84 18.13 3.96 -19.95
C LYS A 84 17.62 2.57 -19.63
N LEU A 85 17.83 1.59 -20.50
CA LEU A 85 17.31 0.24 -20.35
C LEU A 85 18.48 -0.72 -20.08
N ILE A 86 18.62 -1.16 -18.84
CA ILE A 86 19.81 -1.87 -18.37
C ILE A 86 19.37 -3.21 -17.80
N HIS A 87 19.92 -4.28 -18.36
CA HIS A 87 19.65 -5.63 -17.91
C HIS A 87 20.90 -6.24 -17.26
N LEU A 88 20.73 -6.84 -16.09
CA LEU A 88 21.74 -7.69 -15.46
C LEU A 88 21.36 -9.14 -15.71
N GLU A 89 22.22 -9.87 -16.40
CA GLU A 89 22.11 -11.33 -16.53
C GLU A 89 22.24 -11.98 -15.15
N ASN A 90 21.62 -13.15 -15.00
CA ASN A 90 21.73 -13.92 -13.78
C ASN A 90 23.21 -14.20 -13.43
N GLY A 91 23.59 -13.91 -12.19
CA GLY A 91 24.97 -13.92 -11.73
C GLY A 91 25.13 -13.19 -10.40
N GLU A 92 26.35 -13.16 -9.88
CA GLU A 92 26.69 -12.53 -8.60
C GLU A 92 27.57 -11.31 -8.82
N TYR A 93 27.16 -10.17 -8.30
CA TYR A 93 27.73 -8.85 -8.55
C TYR A 93 28.11 -8.19 -7.23
N SER A 94 29.41 -8.13 -6.93
CA SER A 94 29.90 -7.49 -5.72
C SER A 94 30.10 -5.99 -5.95
N LEU A 95 29.50 -5.17 -5.10
CA LEU A 95 29.66 -3.72 -5.13
C LEU A 95 30.87 -3.28 -4.30
N LYS A 96 31.68 -2.38 -4.87
CA LYS A 96 32.78 -1.70 -4.15
C LYS A 96 32.49 -0.21 -3.90
N SER A 97 31.53 0.36 -4.63
CA SER A 97 31.03 1.72 -4.50
C SER A 97 29.50 1.75 -4.67
N ASP A 98 28.90 2.91 -4.40
CA ASP A 98 27.47 3.10 -4.62
C ASP A 98 27.17 3.18 -6.13
N ILE A 99 25.98 2.73 -6.51
CA ILE A 99 25.43 2.89 -7.85
C ILE A 99 24.45 4.07 -7.82
N ILE A 100 24.60 5.02 -8.73
CA ILE A 100 23.83 6.27 -8.70
C ILE A 100 23.17 6.52 -10.06
N ALA A 101 21.84 6.49 -10.09
CA ALA A 101 21.04 6.97 -11.20
C ALA A 101 20.63 8.42 -10.95
N TYR A 102 21.52 9.35 -11.29
CA TYR A 102 21.36 10.78 -11.04
C TYR A 102 20.60 11.48 -12.17
N ASN A 103 19.56 12.24 -11.81
CA ASN A 103 18.70 13.02 -12.72
C ASN A 103 18.18 12.21 -13.92
N LYS A 104 17.86 10.95 -13.68
CA LYS A 104 17.35 10.04 -14.72
C LYS A 104 15.83 10.07 -14.77
N LYS A 105 15.31 10.05 -16.00
CA LYS A 105 13.89 9.84 -16.29
C LYS A 105 13.72 8.56 -17.10
N ASN A 106 12.82 7.69 -16.65
CA ASN A 106 12.54 6.40 -17.27
C ASN A 106 13.78 5.48 -17.34
N ILE A 107 14.67 5.52 -16.34
CA ILE A 107 15.69 4.48 -16.20
C ILE A 107 15.00 3.17 -15.81
N GLN A 108 15.43 2.07 -16.39
CA GLN A 108 15.02 0.72 -16.04
C GLN A 108 16.27 -0.09 -15.76
N ILE A 109 16.37 -0.62 -14.55
CA ILE A 109 17.43 -1.54 -14.14
C ILE A 109 16.73 -2.85 -13.78
N SER A 110 16.85 -3.85 -14.63
CA SER A 110 16.09 -5.09 -14.49
C SER A 110 17.00 -6.32 -14.49
N SER A 111 16.50 -7.40 -13.92
CA SER A 111 17.11 -8.72 -14.01
C SER A 111 16.06 -9.83 -13.91
N HIS A 112 16.50 -11.06 -14.10
CA HIS A 112 15.76 -12.28 -13.77
C HIS A 112 16.55 -13.08 -12.73
N GLY A 113 16.86 -12.46 -11.59
CA GLY A 113 17.49 -13.11 -10.44
C GLY A 113 18.97 -12.82 -10.21
N ALA A 114 19.55 -11.78 -10.83
CA ALA A 114 20.92 -11.37 -10.50
C ALA A 114 21.03 -10.94 -9.03
N LYS A 115 22.09 -11.41 -8.37
CA LYS A 115 22.40 -11.10 -6.98
C LYS A 115 23.38 -9.95 -6.90
N LEU A 116 22.98 -8.87 -6.25
CA LEU A 116 23.83 -7.72 -5.94
C LEU A 116 24.24 -7.77 -4.48
N GLU A 117 25.49 -8.14 -4.24
CA GLU A 117 26.11 -8.12 -2.92
C GLU A 117 26.62 -6.71 -2.63
N GLY A 118 25.85 -5.98 -1.83
CA GLY A 118 26.10 -4.57 -1.58
C GLY A 118 27.30 -4.31 -0.71
N ASN A 119 27.65 -5.21 0.20
CA ASN A 119 28.71 -4.97 1.19
C ASN A 119 28.52 -3.63 1.93
N GLY A 120 27.26 -3.27 2.23
CA GLY A 120 26.89 -1.99 2.85
C GLY A 120 26.82 -0.79 1.88
N LYS A 121 27.04 -1.00 0.58
CA LYS A 121 26.82 0.00 -0.48
C LYS A 121 25.36 0.13 -0.87
N LYS A 122 25.06 1.18 -1.61
CA LYS A 122 23.70 1.57 -1.99
C LYS A 122 23.52 1.61 -3.48
N ILE A 123 22.27 1.42 -3.88
CA ILE A 123 21.78 1.83 -5.20
C ILE A 123 20.86 3.02 -4.96
N ILE A 124 21.12 4.13 -5.63
CA ILE A 124 20.48 5.41 -5.35
C ILE A 124 19.82 5.94 -6.61
N ILE A 125 18.49 6.04 -6.60
CA ILE A 125 17.72 6.80 -7.58
C ILE A 125 17.61 8.22 -7.04
N LEU A 126 18.31 9.17 -7.69
CA LEU A 126 18.52 10.51 -7.16
C LEU A 126 18.11 11.59 -8.15
N GLY A 127 17.34 12.57 -7.70
CA GLY A 127 17.12 13.83 -8.40
C GLY A 127 17.65 15.04 -7.62
N ASP A 128 18.03 16.09 -8.35
CA ASP A 128 18.12 17.44 -7.77
C ASP A 128 16.76 17.88 -7.21
N ASN A 129 15.70 17.44 -7.88
CA ASN A 129 14.30 17.58 -7.48
C ASN A 129 13.45 16.49 -8.16
N TYR A 130 12.19 16.38 -7.72
CA TYR A 130 11.22 15.41 -8.25
C TYR A 130 10.99 15.53 -9.77
N THR A 131 11.22 16.70 -10.40
CA THR A 131 11.06 16.85 -11.86
C THR A 131 12.26 16.36 -12.65
N SER A 132 13.42 16.23 -12.01
CA SER A 132 14.66 15.74 -12.64
C SER A 132 14.78 14.22 -12.61
N SER A 133 14.18 13.57 -11.62
CA SER A 133 14.18 12.11 -11.45
C SER A 133 12.74 11.57 -11.46
N GLN A 134 12.34 10.88 -12.54
CA GLN A 134 10.94 10.51 -12.76
C GLN A 134 10.76 9.14 -13.42
N TYR A 135 9.72 8.40 -13.03
CA TYR A 135 9.27 7.18 -13.72
C TYR A 135 10.34 6.09 -13.83
N ASN A 136 11.20 6.02 -12.83
CA ASN A 136 12.31 5.07 -12.79
C ASN A 136 11.79 3.70 -12.33
N HIS A 137 12.40 2.63 -12.80
CA HIS A 137 11.98 1.26 -12.48
C HIS A 137 13.20 0.40 -12.15
N ILE A 138 13.15 -0.29 -11.02
CA ILE A 138 14.12 -1.33 -10.66
C ILE A 138 13.35 -2.63 -10.42
N SER A 139 13.78 -3.74 -11.02
CA SER A 139 13.06 -5.00 -10.89
C SER A 139 13.89 -6.28 -11.00
N GLY A 140 13.37 -7.36 -10.39
CA GLY A 140 13.85 -8.73 -10.60
C GLY A 140 15.24 -9.02 -10.06
N LEU A 141 15.75 -8.19 -9.15
CA LEU A 141 17.08 -8.33 -8.54
C LEU A 141 16.97 -8.89 -7.12
N ILE A 142 18.04 -9.57 -6.70
CA ILE A 142 18.23 -10.04 -5.32
C ILE A 142 19.28 -9.14 -4.66
N PHE A 143 18.89 -8.34 -3.67
CA PHE A 143 19.79 -7.46 -2.93
C PHE A 143 20.20 -8.12 -1.62
N ILE A 144 21.50 -8.26 -1.42
CA ILE A 144 22.08 -8.87 -0.21
C ILE A 144 22.96 -7.83 0.47
N ASN A 145 22.61 -7.45 1.71
CA ASN A 145 23.35 -6.43 2.46
C ASN A 145 23.53 -5.11 1.67
N THR A 146 22.45 -4.68 1.02
CA THR A 146 22.39 -3.50 0.15
C THR A 146 21.15 -2.67 0.51
N THR A 147 21.25 -1.35 0.39
CA THR A 147 20.09 -0.46 0.48
C THR A 147 19.72 0.10 -0.90
N LEU A 148 18.44 0.02 -1.25
CA LEU A 148 17.86 0.80 -2.32
C LEU A 148 17.37 2.14 -1.77
N ARG A 149 17.95 3.25 -2.20
CA ARG A 149 17.53 4.59 -1.81
C ARG A 149 16.81 5.29 -2.96
N ILE A 150 15.64 5.86 -2.66
CA ILE A 150 14.91 6.77 -3.54
C ILE A 150 15.01 8.16 -2.91
N GLN A 151 15.49 9.14 -3.68
CA GLN A 151 15.70 10.49 -3.19
C GLN A 151 15.26 11.55 -4.20
N ASN A 152 14.35 12.43 -3.76
CA ASN A 152 13.76 13.51 -4.56
C ASN A 152 13.28 13.01 -5.93
N SER A 153 12.49 11.94 -5.95
CA SER A 153 12.10 11.25 -7.19
C SER A 153 10.59 11.02 -7.25
N PHE A 154 10.00 11.24 -8.42
CA PHE A 154 8.57 11.02 -8.64
C PHE A 154 8.32 9.70 -9.36
N SER A 155 7.35 8.94 -8.87
CA SER A 155 6.81 7.75 -9.54
C SER A 155 7.88 6.65 -9.80
N THR A 156 8.82 6.49 -8.87
CA THR A 156 9.76 5.36 -8.92
C THR A 156 9.04 4.06 -8.56
N THR A 157 9.24 3.02 -9.37
CA THR A 157 8.66 1.69 -9.17
C THR A 157 9.76 0.68 -8.83
N ILE A 158 9.49 -0.14 -7.82
CA ILE A 158 10.33 -1.25 -7.37
C ILE A 158 9.45 -2.49 -7.45
N SER A 159 9.81 -3.49 -8.26
CA SER A 159 8.98 -4.68 -8.43
C SER A 159 9.76 -5.98 -8.47
N ASP A 160 9.16 -7.07 -8.00
CA ASP A 160 9.72 -8.43 -8.14
C ASP A 160 11.13 -8.56 -7.51
N MET A 161 11.37 -7.84 -6.43
CA MET A 161 12.66 -7.78 -5.75
C MET A 161 12.72 -8.73 -4.56
N LEU A 162 13.91 -9.21 -4.25
CA LEU A 162 14.19 -9.93 -3.01
C LEU A 162 15.29 -9.19 -2.23
N PHE A 163 14.97 -8.73 -1.02
CA PHE A 163 15.92 -8.09 -0.11
C PHE A 163 16.28 -9.06 1.02
N GLN A 164 17.57 -9.32 1.21
CA GLN A 164 18.06 -10.29 2.19
C GLN A 164 19.16 -9.70 3.07
N ASN A 165 19.05 -9.91 4.38
CA ASN A 165 20.07 -9.53 5.35
C ASN A 165 20.44 -8.04 5.28
N CYS A 166 19.46 -7.17 4.98
CA CYS A 166 19.68 -5.74 4.88
C CYS A 166 19.46 -5.07 6.24
N ASN A 167 20.39 -4.21 6.68
CA ASN A 167 20.09 -3.32 7.80
C ASN A 167 18.91 -2.38 7.43
N LYS A 168 18.96 -1.83 6.22
CA LYS A 168 17.84 -1.09 5.59
C LYS A 168 17.67 -1.58 4.17
N ALA A 169 16.54 -2.15 3.82
CA ALA A 169 16.31 -2.66 2.46
C ALA A 169 15.93 -1.52 1.50
N ILE A 170 14.84 -0.81 1.78
CA ILE A 170 14.41 0.38 1.02
C ILE A 170 14.35 1.60 1.93
N GLU A 171 14.94 2.70 1.47
CA GLU A 171 14.89 4.01 2.12
C GLU A 171 14.37 5.06 1.14
N VAL A 172 13.26 5.71 1.47
CA VAL A 172 12.72 6.85 0.73
C VAL A 172 13.02 8.11 1.53
N THR A 173 13.71 9.07 0.92
CA THR A 173 14.21 10.26 1.61
C THR A 173 14.01 11.53 0.79
N ASN A 174 13.66 12.60 1.49
CA ASN A 174 13.46 13.93 0.93
C ASN A 174 14.55 14.87 1.46
N THR A 175 15.34 15.45 0.56
CA THR A 175 16.46 16.36 0.94
C THR A 175 16.35 17.75 0.33
N ASN A 176 15.59 17.92 -0.74
CA ASN A 176 15.40 19.22 -1.37
C ASN A 176 13.95 19.42 -1.82
N THR A 177 13.33 18.34 -2.30
CA THR A 177 11.90 18.27 -2.62
C THR A 177 11.31 17.01 -2.04
N TRP A 178 10.11 16.65 -2.47
CA TRP A 178 9.43 15.42 -2.10
C TRP A 178 9.79 14.21 -3.00
N SER A 179 9.33 13.03 -2.59
CA SER A 179 9.39 11.78 -3.34
C SER A 179 8.03 11.06 -3.30
N GLU A 180 7.15 11.38 -4.24
CA GLU A 180 5.76 10.92 -4.27
C GLU A 180 5.52 9.87 -5.37
N GLY A 181 4.41 9.13 -5.26
CA GLY A 181 4.03 8.14 -6.25
C GLY A 181 4.91 6.91 -6.26
N THR A 182 5.69 6.66 -5.20
CA THR A 182 6.58 5.51 -5.13
C THR A 182 5.76 4.23 -5.06
N ARG A 183 6.09 3.24 -5.89
CA ARG A 183 5.40 1.94 -5.92
C ARG A 183 6.36 0.82 -5.57
N ILE A 184 6.06 0.04 -4.54
CA ILE A 184 6.84 -1.12 -4.10
C ILE A 184 5.92 -2.33 -4.23
N LEU A 185 6.20 -3.18 -5.22
CA LEU A 185 5.28 -4.20 -5.71
C LEU A 185 5.93 -5.59 -5.61
N ASP A 186 5.16 -6.58 -5.19
CA ASP A 186 5.48 -8.01 -5.31
C ASP A 186 6.92 -8.36 -4.84
N SER A 187 7.35 -7.74 -3.75
CA SER A 187 8.73 -7.83 -3.24
C SER A 187 8.79 -8.55 -1.89
N HIS A 188 9.90 -9.24 -1.65
CA HIS A 188 10.10 -10.03 -0.44
C HIS A 188 11.28 -9.49 0.38
N PHE A 189 11.05 -9.31 1.69
CA PHE A 189 12.04 -8.84 2.65
C PHE A 189 12.33 -9.94 3.65
N ILE A 190 13.57 -10.43 3.69
CA ILE A 190 13.99 -11.53 4.55
C ILE A 190 15.14 -11.06 5.45
N ASN A 191 14.96 -11.22 6.76
CA ASN A 191 15.99 -10.90 7.75
C ASN A 191 16.50 -9.46 7.62
N CYS A 192 15.59 -8.51 7.40
CA CYS A 192 15.91 -7.09 7.34
C CYS A 192 15.61 -6.42 8.67
N THR A 193 16.52 -5.58 9.18
CA THR A 193 16.28 -4.83 10.43
C THR A 193 15.19 -3.78 10.22
N GLU A 194 15.26 -3.03 9.12
CA GLU A 194 14.21 -2.13 8.66
C GLU A 194 13.94 -2.42 7.18
N SER A 195 12.73 -2.87 6.83
CA SER A 195 12.48 -3.32 5.46
C SER A 195 12.16 -2.14 4.52
N ILE A 196 11.19 -1.30 4.88
CA ILE A 196 10.86 -0.07 4.13
C ILE A 196 10.79 1.09 5.12
N ILE A 197 11.49 2.19 4.81
CA ILE A 197 11.53 3.37 5.67
C ILE A 197 11.21 4.62 4.84
N PHE A 198 10.25 5.40 5.32
CA PHE A 198 10.00 6.77 4.89
C PHE A 198 10.62 7.69 5.94
N LYS A 199 11.68 8.39 5.53
CA LYS A 199 12.56 9.13 6.45
C LYS A 199 11.97 10.48 6.82
N THR A 200 12.32 10.99 8.01
CA THR A 200 12.15 12.40 8.33
C THR A 200 12.84 13.26 7.25
N PRO A 201 12.13 14.23 6.64
CA PRO A 201 12.73 15.12 5.66
C PRO A 201 13.87 15.94 6.29
N ILE A 202 14.87 16.28 5.48
CA ILE A 202 15.98 17.15 5.91
C ILE A 202 16.06 18.40 5.02
N GLU A 203 16.78 19.40 5.51
CA GLU A 203 17.00 20.68 4.82
C GLU A 203 15.67 21.40 4.50
N ASN A 204 15.42 21.71 3.23
CA ASN A 204 14.24 22.45 2.77
C ASN A 204 13.14 21.54 2.21
N ALA A 205 13.28 20.23 2.38
CA ALA A 205 12.36 19.26 1.81
C ALA A 205 11.03 19.19 2.57
N THR A 206 9.96 18.82 1.89
CA THR A 206 8.68 18.52 2.55
C THR A 206 8.64 17.06 3.02
N GLY A 207 7.75 16.76 3.97
CA GLY A 207 7.52 15.40 4.47
C GLY A 207 6.84 14.46 3.46
N SER A 208 6.40 14.96 2.32
CA SER A 208 5.50 14.23 1.42
C SER A 208 6.16 13.02 0.76
N TYR A 209 5.54 11.87 1.00
CA TYR A 209 5.70 10.61 0.27
C TYR A 209 4.35 10.17 -0.32
N ALA A 210 3.46 11.14 -0.60
CA ALA A 210 2.07 10.91 -0.90
C ALA A 210 1.81 10.09 -2.18
N SER A 211 0.58 9.58 -2.32
CA SER A 211 0.13 8.79 -3.47
C SER A 211 1.00 7.56 -3.76
N SER A 212 1.66 7.02 -2.75
CA SER A 212 2.54 5.86 -2.86
C SER A 212 1.78 4.55 -2.62
N GLU A 213 2.30 3.44 -3.15
CA GLU A 213 1.68 2.12 -3.07
C GLU A 213 2.69 1.08 -2.61
N ILE A 214 2.32 0.28 -1.61
CA ILE A 214 3.04 -0.93 -1.19
C ILE A 214 2.07 -2.10 -1.37
N LYS A 215 2.41 -3.06 -2.24
CA LYS A 215 1.46 -4.09 -2.65
C LYS A 215 2.09 -5.44 -2.88
N GLY A 216 1.40 -6.49 -2.44
CA GLY A 216 1.85 -7.87 -2.67
C GLY A 216 3.19 -8.19 -1.98
N CYS A 217 3.58 -7.41 -0.98
CA CYS A 217 4.88 -7.55 -0.33
C CYS A 217 4.84 -8.53 0.84
N PHE A 218 5.94 -9.26 1.03
CA PHE A 218 6.10 -10.23 2.12
C PHE A 218 7.26 -9.81 3.02
N PHE A 219 7.05 -9.84 4.34
CA PHE A 219 8.03 -9.40 5.33
C PHE A 219 8.30 -10.51 6.34
N ASN A 220 9.51 -11.06 6.35
CA ASN A 220 9.97 -12.06 7.31
C ASN A 220 10.88 -11.39 8.33
N LEU A 221 10.29 -11.01 9.46
CA LEU A 221 10.93 -10.13 10.44
C LEU A 221 11.79 -10.94 11.44
N PRO A 222 13.09 -10.62 11.61
CA PRO A 222 13.94 -11.18 12.68
C PRO A 222 13.74 -10.41 14.00
N ASP A 223 14.37 -10.80 15.10
CA ASP A 223 14.32 -10.02 16.35
C ASP A 223 14.81 -8.56 16.13
N ASN A 224 14.25 -7.61 16.90
CA ASN A 224 14.62 -6.18 16.85
C ASN A 224 14.44 -5.55 15.47
N SER A 225 13.33 -5.82 14.79
CA SER A 225 13.10 -5.38 13.42
C SER A 225 11.73 -4.74 13.18
N ILE A 226 11.66 -4.00 12.07
CA ILE A 226 10.48 -3.28 11.62
C ILE A 226 10.24 -3.57 10.15
N GLY A 227 9.01 -3.97 9.81
CA GLY A 227 8.59 -4.14 8.42
C GLY A 227 8.55 -2.81 7.69
N ILE A 228 7.58 -1.97 8.02
CA ILE A 228 7.43 -0.62 7.44
C ILE A 228 7.54 0.41 8.55
N LYS A 229 8.33 1.45 8.32
CA LYS A 229 8.55 2.55 9.26
C LYS A 229 8.24 3.88 8.62
N ILE A 230 7.32 4.63 9.23
CA ILE A 230 7.06 6.03 8.94
C ILE A 230 7.68 6.85 10.07
N GLU A 231 8.79 7.54 9.82
CA GLU A 231 9.46 8.37 10.83
C GLU A 231 8.66 9.66 11.12
N ASN A 232 8.98 10.33 12.23
CA ASN A 232 8.46 11.66 12.53
C ASN A 232 8.61 12.61 11.33
N GLN A 233 7.59 13.44 11.08
CA GLN A 233 7.49 14.38 9.94
C GLN A 233 7.52 13.74 8.54
N ALA A 234 7.54 12.40 8.43
CA ALA A 234 7.28 11.72 7.16
C ALA A 234 5.77 11.61 6.92
N GLU A 235 5.32 11.92 5.72
CA GLU A 235 3.90 11.94 5.34
C GLU A 235 3.65 10.90 4.24
N PHE A 236 3.40 9.65 4.63
CA PHE A 236 2.95 8.60 3.73
C PHE A 236 1.43 8.71 3.56
N SER A 237 0.98 9.81 2.97
CA SER A 237 -0.43 10.23 2.87
C SER A 237 -1.05 9.85 1.51
N ASP A 238 -2.38 9.78 1.43
CA ASP A 238 -3.13 9.41 0.21
C ASP A 238 -2.61 8.12 -0.43
N SER A 239 -2.05 7.23 0.39
CA SER A 239 -1.26 6.09 -0.03
C SER A 239 -1.98 4.79 0.27
N GLN A 240 -1.43 3.67 -0.18
CA GLN A 240 -2.06 2.37 -0.01
C GLN A 240 -1.05 1.30 0.38
N ILE A 241 -1.41 0.48 1.38
CA ILE A 241 -0.73 -0.78 1.70
C ILE A 241 -1.72 -1.90 1.45
N GLN A 242 -1.42 -2.76 0.47
CA GLN A 242 -2.38 -3.71 -0.07
C GLN A 242 -1.83 -5.13 -0.12
N LYS A 243 -2.66 -6.12 0.24
CA LYS A 243 -2.38 -7.55 0.02
C LYS A 243 -0.98 -7.98 0.46
N SER A 244 -0.47 -7.35 1.51
CA SER A 244 0.89 -7.54 2.01
C SER A 244 0.84 -8.34 3.31
N ARG A 245 1.87 -9.14 3.56
CA ARG A 245 1.90 -10.08 4.68
C ARG A 245 3.16 -9.91 5.51
N PHE A 246 2.95 -9.78 6.81
CA PHE A 246 4.01 -9.67 7.81
C PHE A 246 4.06 -10.95 8.63
N TRP A 247 5.14 -11.70 8.49
CA TRP A 247 5.47 -12.86 9.32
C TRP A 247 6.40 -12.42 10.44
N ILE A 248 5.86 -12.47 11.65
CA ILE A 248 6.47 -12.01 12.89
C ILE A 248 6.57 -13.22 13.82
N GLY A 249 7.55 -13.30 14.71
CA GLY A 249 7.63 -14.42 15.65
C GLY A 249 8.25 -15.72 15.09
N GLU A 250 8.58 -15.79 13.79
CA GLU A 250 9.15 -16.99 13.14
C GLU A 250 10.67 -17.09 13.36
N TYR A 251 11.40 -16.00 13.09
CA TYR A 251 12.87 -15.91 13.17
C TYR A 251 13.36 -14.99 14.31
N GLY A 252 12.58 -14.93 15.37
CA GLY A 252 12.76 -14.06 16.53
C GLY A 252 11.48 -14.04 17.33
N GLN A 253 11.54 -13.90 18.65
CA GLN A 253 10.36 -13.90 19.53
C GLN A 253 10.16 -12.58 20.27
N SER A 254 10.94 -11.56 19.97
CA SER A 254 10.89 -10.28 20.68
C SER A 254 11.20 -9.03 19.84
N ASN A 255 10.60 -7.91 20.26
CA ASN A 255 10.88 -6.57 19.73
C ASN A 255 10.68 -6.48 18.20
N GLN A 256 9.51 -6.88 17.72
CA GLN A 256 9.19 -6.88 16.29
C GLN A 256 7.95 -6.05 16.02
N VAL A 257 8.00 -5.23 14.97
CA VAL A 257 6.88 -4.38 14.57
C VAL A 257 6.58 -4.55 13.09
N GLY A 258 5.35 -4.89 12.73
CA GLY A 258 4.93 -4.95 11.33
C GLY A 258 4.95 -3.57 10.69
N LEU A 259 4.16 -2.65 11.22
CA LEU A 259 4.08 -1.25 10.81
C LEU A 259 4.32 -0.31 12.00
N MET A 260 5.38 0.49 11.95
CA MET A 260 5.66 1.54 12.93
C MET A 260 5.31 2.91 12.34
N VAL A 261 4.42 3.63 13.00
CA VAL A 261 3.92 4.93 12.54
C VAL A 261 4.27 5.98 13.58
N ASP A 262 5.27 6.82 13.30
CA ASP A 262 5.60 8.01 14.09
C ASP A 262 5.41 9.31 13.27
N GLY A 263 5.15 9.20 11.97
CA GLY A 263 4.73 10.32 11.11
C GLY A 263 3.25 10.26 10.73
N SER A 264 2.90 10.82 9.59
CA SER A 264 1.53 10.87 9.07
C SER A 264 1.24 9.75 8.08
N MET A 265 0.06 9.15 8.21
CA MET A 265 -0.56 8.26 7.23
C MET A 265 -1.97 8.77 6.84
N PHE A 266 -2.10 10.08 6.65
CA PHE A 266 -3.39 10.71 6.32
C PHE A 266 -4.01 10.14 5.04
N GLN A 267 -5.28 9.76 5.10
CA GLN A 267 -6.00 9.11 4.01
C GLN A 267 -5.34 7.83 3.45
N THR A 268 -4.42 7.22 4.21
CA THR A 268 -3.75 6.01 3.76
C THR A 268 -4.53 4.76 4.13
N LEU A 269 -4.76 3.91 3.13
CA LEU A 269 -5.59 2.72 3.26
C LEU A 269 -4.75 1.46 3.44
N LEU A 270 -5.03 0.69 4.49
CA LEU A 270 -4.56 -0.68 4.66
C LEU A 270 -5.66 -1.63 4.21
N TRP A 271 -5.43 -2.40 3.15
CA TRP A 271 -6.45 -3.28 2.57
C TRP A 271 -5.90 -4.68 2.29
N GLY A 272 -6.57 -5.71 2.83
CA GLY A 272 -6.10 -7.10 2.70
C GLY A 272 -4.72 -7.36 3.33
N VAL A 273 -4.32 -6.56 4.33
CA VAL A 273 -3.02 -6.69 5.00
C VAL A 273 -3.10 -7.75 6.10
N VAL A 274 -2.17 -8.69 6.11
CA VAL A 274 -2.13 -9.78 7.10
C VAL A 274 -0.92 -9.60 8.00
N PHE A 275 -1.15 -9.43 9.29
CA PHE A 275 -0.12 -9.55 10.32
C PHE A 275 -0.25 -10.92 10.97
N GLU A 276 0.80 -11.73 10.94
CA GLU A 276 0.77 -13.10 11.45
C GLU A 276 1.96 -13.34 12.38
N SER A 277 1.66 -13.74 13.61
CA SER A 277 2.65 -14.04 14.62
C SER A 277 2.77 -15.54 14.88
N PHE A 278 4.00 -16.04 14.85
CA PHE A 278 4.35 -17.43 15.18
C PHE A 278 4.93 -17.57 16.60
N ALA A 279 4.97 -16.49 17.38
CA ALA A 279 5.53 -16.53 18.74
C ALA A 279 4.62 -17.30 19.70
N SER A 280 5.22 -18.21 20.49
CA SER A 280 4.50 -18.91 21.57
C SER A 280 4.30 -18.01 22.80
N ILE A 281 5.30 -17.18 23.12
CA ILE A 281 5.29 -16.24 24.24
C ILE A 281 5.73 -14.86 23.72
N PRO A 282 4.81 -14.03 23.20
CA PRO A 282 5.17 -12.79 22.51
C PRO A 282 5.69 -11.70 23.48
N LYS A 283 6.86 -11.13 23.19
CA LYS A 283 7.46 -10.03 23.97
C LYS A 283 7.74 -8.79 23.10
N ASN A 284 6.99 -7.71 23.28
CA ASN A 284 7.07 -6.51 22.44
C ASN A 284 6.87 -6.84 20.94
N LEU A 285 5.86 -7.66 20.66
CA LEU A 285 5.44 -8.01 19.30
C LEU A 285 4.18 -7.22 18.96
N PHE A 286 4.30 -6.34 17.97
CA PHE A 286 3.23 -5.44 17.53
C PHE A 286 2.95 -5.59 16.05
N GLY A 287 1.68 -5.78 15.69
CA GLY A 287 1.29 -5.71 14.27
C GLY A 287 1.43 -4.27 13.77
N ILE A 288 0.81 -3.33 14.48
CA ILE A 288 0.97 -1.89 14.28
C ILE A 288 1.41 -1.24 15.60
N ASN A 289 2.42 -0.38 15.55
CA ASN A 289 2.87 0.43 16.68
C ASN A 289 2.70 1.92 16.34
N ILE A 290 1.89 2.62 17.12
CA ILE A 290 1.62 4.05 16.94
C ILE A 290 2.50 4.85 17.91
N GLY A 291 3.39 5.66 17.34
CA GLY A 291 4.30 6.56 18.04
C GLY A 291 3.60 7.84 18.51
N GLU A 292 4.31 8.62 19.32
CA GLU A 292 3.78 9.83 19.95
C GLU A 292 3.51 10.96 18.94
N ASN A 293 4.25 10.98 17.82
CA ASN A 293 4.17 12.03 16.80
C ASN A 293 3.20 11.66 15.66
N ALA A 294 2.54 10.51 15.74
CA ALA A 294 1.68 10.01 14.67
C ALA A 294 0.41 10.85 14.52
N ASP A 295 0.24 11.49 13.36
CA ASP A 295 -0.96 12.27 13.05
C ASP A 295 -1.27 12.32 11.54
N PRO A 296 -2.32 11.63 11.05
CA PRO A 296 -3.10 10.58 11.72
C PRO A 296 -2.56 9.18 11.40
N ALA A 297 -3.06 8.20 12.15
CA ALA A 297 -2.80 6.78 11.91
C ALA A 297 -3.48 6.29 10.60
N PRO A 298 -3.08 5.13 10.06
CA PRO A 298 -3.69 4.58 8.85
C PRO A 298 -5.17 4.20 9.02
N ILE A 299 -5.90 4.18 7.89
CA ILE A 299 -7.26 3.65 7.79
C ILE A 299 -7.20 2.13 7.58
N LEU A 300 -7.73 1.36 8.54
CA LEU A 300 -7.86 -0.09 8.44
C LEU A 300 -9.09 -0.47 7.62
N SER A 301 -8.88 -1.01 6.43
CA SER A 301 -9.96 -1.43 5.54
C SER A 301 -10.24 -2.92 5.59
N GLN A 302 -11.09 -3.38 4.68
CA GLN A 302 -11.48 -4.78 4.56
C GLN A 302 -10.26 -5.69 4.42
N GLY A 303 -10.28 -6.82 5.14
CA GLY A 303 -9.26 -7.86 5.03
C GLY A 303 -7.98 -7.59 5.82
N VAL A 304 -7.91 -6.52 6.63
CA VAL A 304 -6.85 -6.40 7.63
C VAL A 304 -7.05 -7.46 8.72
N THR A 305 -6.06 -8.33 8.92
CA THR A 305 -6.17 -9.45 9.88
C THR A 305 -4.94 -9.59 10.75
N PHE A 306 -5.13 -10.08 11.96
CA PHE A 306 -4.09 -10.37 12.93
C PHE A 306 -4.21 -11.82 13.40
N LEU A 307 -3.23 -12.66 13.07
CA LEU A 307 -3.20 -14.09 13.35
C LEU A 307 -2.13 -14.42 14.39
N GLY A 308 -2.36 -15.45 15.21
CA GLY A 308 -1.42 -15.89 16.24
C GLY A 308 -1.43 -15.04 17.53
N ASN A 309 -0.38 -15.20 18.35
CA ASN A 309 -0.27 -14.55 19.66
C ASN A 309 0.51 -13.24 19.57
N TRP A 310 0.06 -12.19 20.25
CA TRP A 310 0.64 -10.85 20.18
C TRP A 310 0.87 -10.27 21.58
N THR A 311 1.86 -9.39 21.72
CA THR A 311 1.90 -8.48 22.88
C THR A 311 0.76 -7.47 22.75
N SER A 312 0.62 -6.86 21.57
CA SER A 312 -0.61 -6.21 21.14
C SER A 312 -0.73 -6.28 19.62
N LYS A 313 -1.94 -6.38 19.10
CA LYS A 313 -2.19 -6.30 17.65
C LYS A 313 -1.92 -4.89 17.13
N ILE A 314 -2.42 -3.90 17.89
CA ILE A 314 -2.14 -2.48 17.68
C ILE A 314 -1.73 -1.89 19.03
N ASN A 315 -0.48 -1.46 19.16
CA ASN A 315 -0.01 -0.73 20.33
C ASN A 315 -0.21 0.77 20.10
N ASN A 316 -1.02 1.41 20.94
CA ASN A 316 -1.37 2.83 20.84
C ASN A 316 -1.47 3.47 22.24
N PRO A 317 -0.33 3.64 22.93
CA PRO A 317 -0.31 4.18 24.29
C PRO A 317 -0.63 5.68 24.33
N HIS A 318 -0.59 6.36 23.19
CA HIS A 318 -0.83 7.80 23.05
C HIS A 318 -2.27 8.16 22.65
N SER A 319 -3.16 7.17 22.54
CA SER A 319 -4.58 7.37 22.22
C SER A 319 -4.85 8.08 20.88
N ILE A 320 -3.99 7.86 19.87
CA ILE A 320 -4.18 8.39 18.51
C ILE A 320 -5.38 7.70 17.86
N TRP A 321 -6.21 8.43 17.10
CA TRP A 321 -7.37 7.85 16.44
C TRP A 321 -6.96 6.84 15.37
N ILE A 322 -7.52 5.63 15.45
CA ILE A 322 -7.40 4.60 14.42
C ILE A 322 -8.74 4.51 13.71
N SER A 323 -8.75 4.82 12.42
CA SER A 323 -9.94 4.76 11.58
C SER A 323 -10.03 3.40 10.92
N GLY A 324 -11.25 2.91 10.68
CA GLY A 324 -11.48 1.77 9.80
C GLY A 324 -12.66 2.00 8.89
N THR A 325 -12.64 1.46 7.67
CA THR A 325 -13.81 1.51 6.79
C THR A 325 -14.81 0.46 7.27
N GLY A 326 -15.88 0.93 7.92
CA GLY A 326 -16.92 0.08 8.50
C GLY A 326 -16.65 -0.43 9.91
N GLY A 327 -17.27 0.19 10.93
CA GLY A 327 -17.28 -0.26 12.33
C GLY A 327 -18.68 -0.68 12.80
N ILE A 328 -18.77 -1.43 13.90
CA ILE A 328 -20.04 -1.69 14.61
C ILE A 328 -20.07 -0.82 15.85
N PHE A 329 -21.16 -0.12 16.11
CA PHE A 329 -21.38 0.59 17.36
C PHE A 329 -22.57 0.03 18.12
N LYS A 330 -22.54 0.17 19.44
CA LYS A 330 -23.69 -0.06 20.29
C LYS A 330 -23.64 0.83 21.53
N GLU A 331 -24.82 1.20 22.01
CA GLU A 331 -25.07 1.85 23.29
C GLU A 331 -26.30 1.19 23.92
N GLU A 332 -26.24 0.88 25.20
CA GLU A 332 -27.33 0.20 25.90
C GLU A 332 -27.80 1.03 27.10
N ASN A 333 -29.12 1.14 27.22
CA ASN A 333 -29.82 1.70 28.39
C ASN A 333 -29.36 3.11 28.80
N LYS A 334 -29.05 3.97 27.82
CA LYS A 334 -28.82 5.40 28.07
C LYS A 334 -30.11 6.04 28.61
N LEU A 335 -30.03 6.66 29.78
CA LEU A 335 -31.15 7.39 30.38
C LEU A 335 -31.40 8.69 29.61
N ILE A 336 -32.65 8.92 29.21
CA ILE A 336 -33.12 10.13 28.53
C ILE A 336 -33.97 10.94 29.49
N GLU A 337 -33.68 12.24 29.60
CA GLU A 337 -34.45 13.14 30.47
C GLU A 337 -35.86 13.37 29.91
N ILE A 338 -36.86 13.25 30.77
CA ILE A 338 -38.26 13.47 30.43
C ILE A 338 -38.63 14.90 30.83
N GLY A 339 -38.98 15.73 29.85
CA GLY A 339 -39.57 17.05 30.11
C GLY A 339 -41.02 16.96 30.57
N LEU A 340 -41.55 18.02 31.16
CA LEU A 340 -42.87 18.06 31.79
C LEU A 340 -43.81 19.04 31.09
N ASN A 341 -45.12 18.92 31.34
CA ASN A 341 -46.15 19.80 30.80
C ASN A 341 -46.15 19.87 29.26
N ASN A 342 -45.99 18.72 28.60
CA ASN A 342 -45.87 18.59 27.15
C ASN A 342 -44.63 19.25 26.52
N ASN A 343 -43.63 19.64 27.32
CA ASN A 343 -42.35 20.12 26.82
C ASN A 343 -41.33 18.99 26.80
N TYR A 344 -40.53 18.90 25.74
CA TYR A 344 -39.41 17.96 25.67
C TYR A 344 -38.31 18.34 26.67
N GLY A 345 -37.69 17.33 27.27
CA GLY A 345 -36.54 17.47 28.16
C GLY A 345 -35.26 17.79 27.38
N SER A 346 -34.11 17.61 28.04
CA SER A 346 -32.81 17.80 27.38
C SER A 346 -32.64 16.85 26.20
N LEU A 347 -32.14 17.39 25.09
CA LEU A 347 -31.83 16.64 23.88
C LEU A 347 -30.53 15.87 24.05
N GLU A 348 -30.59 14.55 23.87
CA GLU A 348 -29.41 13.69 23.82
C GLU A 348 -29.03 13.41 22.36
N SER A 349 -27.73 13.47 22.05
CA SER A 349 -27.21 13.29 20.69
C SER A 349 -26.13 12.22 20.66
N PHE A 350 -26.34 11.18 19.85
CA PHE A 350 -25.40 10.07 19.65
C PHE A 350 -24.59 10.29 18.38
N HIS A 351 -23.28 10.42 18.55
CA HIS A 351 -22.32 10.56 17.46
C HIS A 351 -21.37 9.36 17.44
N ILE A 352 -21.08 8.81 16.26
CA ILE A 352 -20.08 7.75 16.10
C ILE A 352 -18.91 8.28 15.28
N ARG A 353 -18.16 9.21 15.88
CA ARG A 353 -17.02 9.88 15.23
C ARG A 353 -15.78 8.96 15.24
N PRO A 354 -14.92 9.02 14.20
CA PRO A 354 -14.95 9.91 13.04
C PRO A 354 -15.78 9.37 11.86
N SER A 355 -16.34 8.16 11.99
CA SER A 355 -17.15 7.55 10.94
C SER A 355 -18.53 8.20 10.85
N THR A 356 -19.30 7.81 9.85
CA THR A 356 -20.69 8.24 9.70
C THR A 356 -21.60 7.05 9.93
N ILE A 357 -22.80 7.27 10.46
CA ILE A 357 -23.73 6.17 10.70
C ILE A 357 -24.31 5.78 9.34
N THR A 358 -24.07 4.54 8.91
CA THR A 358 -24.63 4.00 7.66
C THR A 358 -25.99 3.39 7.91
N THR A 359 -26.10 2.59 8.98
CA THR A 359 -27.35 1.94 9.39
C THR A 359 -27.39 1.84 10.90
N PHE A 360 -28.59 1.80 11.48
CA PHE A 360 -28.76 1.55 12.90
C PHE A 360 -30.13 0.94 13.18
N GLN A 361 -30.27 0.38 14.38
CA GLN A 361 -31.52 -0.07 14.95
C GLN A 361 -31.61 0.42 16.40
N ALA A 362 -32.76 0.96 16.78
CA ALA A 362 -32.96 1.57 18.09
C ALA A 362 -34.08 0.90 18.88
N LYS A 363 -33.90 0.87 20.20
CA LYS A 363 -34.81 0.33 21.21
C LYS A 363 -35.13 1.40 22.23
N LEU A 364 -36.41 1.58 22.50
CA LEU A 364 -36.96 2.45 23.53
C LEU A 364 -37.58 1.61 24.63
N GLN A 365 -37.30 1.96 25.88
CA GLN A 365 -37.90 1.31 27.04
C GLN A 365 -38.35 2.38 28.02
N VAL A 366 -39.62 2.34 28.42
CA VAL A 366 -40.15 3.23 29.46
C VAL A 366 -40.47 2.43 30.71
N LEU A 367 -39.94 2.86 31.84
CA LEU A 367 -40.05 2.20 33.14
C LEU A 367 -40.81 3.08 34.13
N GLY A 368 -41.57 2.43 35.02
CA GLY A 368 -42.33 3.07 36.10
C GLY A 368 -43.80 2.67 36.10
N LEU A 369 -44.53 3.08 37.15
CA LEU A 369 -45.95 2.74 37.34
C LEU A 369 -46.84 3.84 36.75
N PHE A 370 -47.48 3.56 35.62
CA PHE A 370 -48.37 4.50 34.94
C PHE A 370 -49.72 4.51 35.66
N GLU A 371 -49.87 5.39 36.64
CA GLU A 371 -51.15 5.68 37.28
C GLU A 371 -51.77 6.93 36.62
N ASN A 372 -53.10 6.99 36.53
CA ASN A 372 -53.86 8.16 36.06
C ASN A 372 -53.64 8.62 34.60
N GLY A 373 -53.34 7.70 33.68
CA GLY A 373 -53.38 8.01 32.24
C GLY A 373 -52.28 8.93 31.73
N GLU A 374 -51.18 9.08 32.50
CA GLU A 374 -49.95 9.78 32.07
C GLU A 374 -49.44 9.22 30.73
N ILE A 375 -49.02 10.13 29.85
CA ILE A 375 -48.50 9.81 28.53
C ILE A 375 -47.06 10.27 28.42
N ILE A 376 -46.16 9.31 28.14
CA ILE A 376 -44.77 9.61 27.77
C ILE A 376 -44.63 9.55 26.26
N THR A 377 -44.15 10.62 25.65
CA THR A 377 -43.80 10.67 24.22
C THR A 377 -42.30 10.77 24.08
N VAL A 378 -41.70 9.83 23.35
CA VAL A 378 -40.27 9.82 23.01
C VAL A 378 -40.11 10.10 21.52
N ARG A 379 -39.25 11.06 21.19
CA ARG A 379 -39.02 11.49 19.82
C ARG A 379 -37.59 11.22 19.40
N ILE A 380 -37.44 10.67 18.20
CA ILE A 380 -36.14 10.42 17.55
C ILE A 380 -36.09 11.20 16.24
N ARG A 381 -34.94 11.82 15.97
CA ARG A 381 -34.64 12.48 14.70
C ARG A 381 -33.18 12.28 14.32
N LEU A 382 -32.88 12.41 13.03
CA LEU A 382 -31.51 12.35 12.53
C LEU A 382 -31.00 13.77 12.30
N LEU A 383 -29.79 14.04 12.75
CA LEU A 383 -29.02 15.20 12.31
C LEU A 383 -28.13 14.74 11.15
N PHE A 384 -28.21 15.41 10.02
CA PHE A 384 -27.37 15.13 8.85
C PHE A 384 -26.11 15.99 8.82
N ILE A 385 -25.13 15.59 8.01
CA ILE A 385 -23.81 16.23 7.93
C ILE A 385 -23.86 17.69 7.44
N ASP A 386 -24.94 18.08 6.76
CA ASP A 386 -25.21 19.45 6.31
C ASP A 386 -25.91 20.32 7.37
N ASN A 387 -26.02 19.81 8.60
CA ASN A 387 -26.72 20.42 9.74
C ASN A 387 -28.24 20.54 9.56
N THR A 388 -28.84 19.79 8.64
CA THR A 388 -30.30 19.66 8.55
C THR A 388 -30.80 18.44 9.34
N TYR A 389 -32.09 18.44 9.68
CA TYR A 389 -32.73 17.31 10.36
C TYR A 389 -33.46 16.40 9.37
N SER A 390 -33.71 15.15 9.78
CA SER A 390 -34.68 14.28 9.11
C SER A 390 -36.01 15.04 8.90
N PRO A 391 -36.55 15.07 7.67
CA PRO A 391 -37.80 15.80 7.34
C PRO A 391 -38.97 15.47 8.26
N THR A 392 -38.98 14.25 8.81
CA THR A 392 -39.90 13.79 9.84
C THR A 392 -39.13 13.23 11.02
N SER A 393 -39.63 13.48 12.23
CA SER A 393 -39.23 12.75 13.43
C SER A 393 -40.14 11.55 13.66
N VAL A 394 -39.63 10.52 14.32
CA VAL A 394 -40.44 9.40 14.81
C VAL A 394 -40.80 9.66 16.26
N GLU A 395 -42.10 9.73 16.56
CA GLU A 395 -42.61 9.83 17.93
C GLU A 395 -43.25 8.51 18.34
N LYS A 396 -42.87 7.99 19.51
CA LYS A 396 -43.47 6.81 20.14
C LYS A 396 -44.15 7.22 21.44
N VAL A 397 -45.38 6.77 21.60
CA VAL A 397 -46.24 7.10 22.73
C VAL A 397 -46.35 5.89 23.66
N PHE A 398 -46.19 6.12 24.95
CA PHE A 398 -46.20 5.11 26.00
C PHE A 398 -47.24 5.50 27.05
N THR A 399 -48.18 4.58 27.32
CA THR A 399 -49.19 4.69 28.38
C THR A 399 -49.02 3.61 29.45
N ASN A 400 -47.98 2.78 29.33
CA ASN A 400 -47.58 1.75 30.26
C ASN A 400 -46.07 1.50 30.17
N SER A 401 -45.53 0.76 31.14
CA SER A 401 -44.15 0.31 31.06
C SER A 401 -44.00 -0.76 30.00
N THR A 402 -43.28 -0.43 28.93
CA THR A 402 -43.07 -1.35 27.81
C THR A 402 -41.76 -1.04 27.08
N THR A 403 -41.33 -1.99 26.26
CA THR A 403 -40.17 -1.89 25.39
C THR A 403 -40.63 -1.96 23.94
N ILE A 404 -40.19 -1.01 23.12
CA ILE A 404 -40.50 -0.92 21.70
C ILE A 404 -39.20 -0.79 20.91
N TRP A 405 -39.07 -1.58 19.85
CA TRP A 405 -38.06 -1.38 18.81
C TRP A 405 -38.64 -0.51 17.72
N LEU A 406 -37.81 0.37 17.12
CA LEU A 406 -38.22 1.06 15.91
C LEU A 406 -38.50 0.04 14.80
N THR A 407 -39.62 0.21 14.11
CA THR A 407 -40.02 -0.65 12.99
C THR A 407 -39.30 -0.25 11.72
N ASN A 408 -39.38 -1.09 10.69
CA ASN A 408 -38.85 -0.74 9.37
C ASN A 408 -39.54 0.52 8.79
N ASP A 409 -40.82 0.71 9.07
CA ASP A 409 -41.55 1.92 8.65
C ASP A 409 -41.02 3.16 9.38
N ASP A 410 -40.73 3.06 10.68
CA ASP A 410 -40.08 4.15 11.43
C ASP A 410 -38.72 4.51 10.82
N MET A 411 -37.91 3.49 10.51
CA MET A 411 -36.60 3.68 9.89
C MET A 411 -36.70 4.29 8.49
N LEU A 412 -37.70 3.90 7.69
CA LEU A 412 -37.97 4.49 6.37
C LEU A 412 -38.35 5.97 6.47
N HIS A 413 -39.14 6.35 7.47
CA HIS A 413 -39.50 7.74 7.72
C HIS A 413 -38.30 8.58 8.17
N LEU A 414 -37.42 8.03 9.02
CA LEU A 414 -36.19 8.71 9.45
C LEU A 414 -35.18 8.87 8.30
N LEU A 415 -35.01 7.83 7.46
CA LEU A 415 -34.03 7.76 6.36
C LEU A 415 -34.60 8.27 5.03
N SER A 416 -35.38 9.34 5.05
CA SER A 416 -36.09 9.88 3.88
C SER A 416 -35.20 10.61 2.86
N SER A 417 -33.87 10.61 3.04
CA SER A 417 -32.89 11.17 2.12
C SER A 417 -31.63 10.30 2.03
N GLN A 418 -30.84 10.49 0.97
CA GLN A 418 -29.51 9.86 0.82
C GLN A 418 -28.41 10.60 1.59
N ASN A 419 -28.79 11.47 2.53
CA ASN A 419 -27.84 12.30 3.26
C ASN A 419 -27.13 11.49 4.35
N ILE A 420 -25.93 11.94 4.70
CA ILE A 420 -25.07 11.24 5.65
C ILE A 420 -25.55 11.54 7.07
N ILE A 421 -25.82 10.49 7.85
CA ILE A 421 -26.24 10.62 9.25
C ILE A 421 -25.04 11.03 10.10
N TRP A 422 -25.14 12.24 10.67
CA TRP A 422 -24.12 12.83 11.53
C TRP A 422 -24.38 12.57 13.03
N ALA A 423 -25.66 12.53 13.41
CA ALA A 423 -26.07 12.16 14.76
C ALA A 423 -27.47 11.55 14.78
N ILE A 424 -27.73 10.76 15.83
CA ILE A 424 -29.07 10.31 16.17
C ILE A 424 -29.45 11.05 17.44
N GLU A 425 -30.53 11.82 17.38
CA GLU A 425 -30.98 12.64 18.49
C GLU A 425 -32.29 12.13 19.07
N ILE A 426 -32.38 12.20 20.40
CA ILE A 426 -33.53 11.73 21.15
C ILE A 426 -33.88 12.70 22.28
N ASP A 427 -35.16 12.94 22.46
CA ASP A 427 -35.72 13.64 23.62
C ASP A 427 -37.07 13.03 24.01
N ALA A 428 -37.51 13.28 25.25
CA ALA A 428 -38.76 12.77 25.78
C ALA A 428 -39.58 13.83 26.52
N LYS A 429 -40.90 13.67 26.55
CA LYS A 429 -41.83 14.51 27.30
C LYS A 429 -42.91 13.69 27.99
N SER A 430 -43.41 14.20 29.10
CA SER A 430 -44.64 13.78 29.77
C SER A 430 -45.70 14.87 29.60
N ASP A 431 -46.96 14.46 29.50
CA ASP A 431 -48.11 15.38 29.58
C ASP A 431 -48.39 15.86 31.01
N SER A 432 -47.78 15.21 32.02
CA SER A 432 -47.94 15.53 33.44
C SER A 432 -47.04 16.69 33.91
N THR A 433 -47.43 17.31 35.02
CA THR A 433 -46.66 18.32 35.77
C THR A 433 -45.53 17.70 36.60
N TYR A 434 -45.53 16.39 36.78
CA TYR A 434 -44.53 15.60 37.48
C TYR A 434 -44.47 14.18 36.89
N THR A 435 -43.27 13.60 36.79
CA THR A 435 -43.08 12.21 36.38
C THR A 435 -41.97 11.57 37.20
N ASP A 436 -42.20 10.33 37.61
CA ASP A 436 -41.18 9.42 38.17
C ASP A 436 -40.74 8.35 37.15
N LYS A 437 -41.19 8.49 35.90
CA LYS A 437 -40.88 7.56 34.81
C LYS A 437 -39.46 7.73 34.32
N MET A 438 -38.91 6.66 33.78
CA MET A 438 -37.59 6.64 33.16
C MET A 438 -37.68 6.19 31.73
N VAL A 439 -37.05 6.92 30.81
CA VAL A 439 -36.87 6.51 29.42
C VAL A 439 -35.45 6.03 29.23
N LEU A 440 -35.29 4.80 28.75
CA LEU A 440 -34.01 4.20 28.39
C LEU A 440 -33.94 4.00 26.88
N PHE A 441 -32.84 4.44 26.28
CA PHE A 441 -32.54 4.28 24.87
C PHE A 441 -31.38 3.31 24.67
N SER A 442 -31.52 2.40 23.72
CA SER A 442 -30.40 1.56 23.25
C SER A 442 -30.35 1.60 21.74
N ILE A 443 -29.15 1.52 21.19
CA ILE A 443 -28.92 1.57 19.76
C ILE A 443 -27.75 0.67 19.39
N PHE A 444 -27.80 0.07 18.20
CA PHE A 444 -26.61 -0.50 17.57
C PHE A 444 -26.68 -0.27 16.07
N GLY A 445 -25.53 -0.31 15.39
CA GLY A 445 -25.49 -0.05 13.97
C GLY A 445 -24.12 -0.22 13.36
N THR A 446 -24.03 0.13 12.08
CA THR A 446 -22.79 0.14 11.32
C THR A 446 -22.40 1.55 10.97
N THR A 447 -21.10 1.77 10.90
CA THR A 447 -20.56 2.99 10.34
C THR A 447 -19.97 2.76 8.96
N SER A 448 -19.63 3.85 8.26
CA SER A 448 -18.86 3.86 7.01
C SER A 448 -17.60 4.69 7.13
#